data_AF-B9HJH0-F1
#
_entry.id   AF-B9HJH0-F1
#
_cell.length_a   1.000
_cell.length_b   1.000
_cell.length_c   1.000
_cell.angle_alpha   90.00
_cell.angle_beta   90.00
_cell.angle_gamma   90.00
#
_symmetry.space_group_name_H-M   'P 1'
#
loop_
_entity.id
_entity.type
_entity.pdbx_description
1 polymer ?
#
loop_
_entity_poly.entity_id
_entity_poly.type
_entity_poly.pdbx_seq_one_letter_code
_entity_poly.pdbx_strand_id
1 'polypeptide(L)'
;MEEETDRVTLHGMWASSYSKRVEMALKIKGMPTRPGKIHQGFGLLILIKEPKSASGLVLFNNSDEEAQEKAVEEVQEKMKVLEEGIKEFSAEDIRTSDGKKLGFMDVLVSTTFSTYKAYEGVLGVKVLEPEKNPLIYTRVTNLHVLPVVQELLPPHDKLVAILQGIRQDALKSSD
;
A
#
# COMPACT_ATOMS: atom_id res chain seq x y z
N MET A 1 -4.90 33.40 22.57
CA MET A 1 -5.94 32.46 22.08
C MET A 1 -5.78 32.37 20.58
N GLU A 2 -4.84 31.57 20.09
CA GLU A 2 -4.58 31.35 18.66
C GLU A 2 -3.79 30.03 18.61
N GLU A 3 -4.40 28.97 18.06
CA GLU A 3 -3.76 27.73 17.54
C GLU A 3 -4.74 26.54 17.35
N GLU A 4 -6.07 26.72 17.45
CA GLU A 4 -7.00 25.58 17.32
C GLU A 4 -7.58 25.37 15.90
N THR A 5 -7.30 26.26 14.94
CA THR A 5 -8.01 26.28 13.64
C THR A 5 -7.35 25.52 12.50
N ASP A 6 -6.13 24.99 12.63
CA ASP A 6 -5.37 24.44 11.48
C ASP A 6 -5.17 22.91 11.49
N ARG A 7 -5.91 22.19 12.35
CA ARG A 7 -5.84 20.71 12.42
C ARG A 7 -6.86 20.07 11.50
N VAL A 8 -6.39 19.26 10.56
CA VAL A 8 -7.25 18.46 9.68
C VAL A 8 -7.65 17.15 10.36
N THR A 9 -8.91 16.75 10.27
CA THR A 9 -9.36 15.42 10.73
C THR A 9 -9.23 14.42 9.59
N LEU A 10 -8.44 13.37 9.79
CA LEU A 10 -8.26 12.31 8.80
C LEU A 10 -9.15 11.11 9.15
N HIS A 11 -10.15 10.86 8.30
CA HIS A 11 -10.95 9.64 8.35
C HIS A 11 -10.34 8.61 7.40
N GLY A 12 -9.88 7.48 7.93
CA GLY A 12 -9.26 6.44 7.13
C GLY A 12 -8.90 5.23 7.96
N MET A 13 -8.70 4.09 7.33
CA MET A 13 -8.27 2.88 8.03
C MET A 13 -6.76 2.82 8.10
N TRP A 14 -6.22 2.45 9.26
CA TRP A 14 -4.77 2.38 9.50
C TRP A 14 -4.01 1.41 8.58
N ALA A 15 -4.69 0.45 7.95
CA ALA A 15 -4.09 -0.49 7.00
C ALA A 15 -4.43 -0.18 5.52
N SER A 16 -5.28 0.82 5.23
CA SER A 16 -5.67 1.15 3.85
C SER A 16 -4.58 1.98 3.16
N SER A 17 -4.18 1.52 1.97
CA SER A 17 -3.17 2.21 1.16
C SER A 17 -3.60 3.64 0.79
N TYR A 18 -4.89 3.87 0.52
CA TYR A 18 -5.44 5.20 0.22
C TYR A 18 -5.40 6.14 1.42
N SER A 19 -5.73 5.63 2.61
CA SER A 19 -5.66 6.42 3.84
C SER A 19 -4.22 6.88 4.11
N LYS A 20 -3.25 5.98 3.87
CA LYS A 20 -1.82 6.28 4.03
C LYS A 20 -1.28 7.29 3.02
N ARG A 21 -1.85 7.40 1.81
CA ARG A 21 -1.50 8.48 0.85
C ARG A 21 -1.80 9.86 1.41
N VAL A 22 -3.00 10.03 1.96
CA VAL A 22 -3.42 11.32 2.54
C VAL A 22 -2.63 11.61 3.80
N GLU A 23 -2.45 10.61 4.67
CA GLU A 23 -1.64 10.75 5.88
C GLU A 23 -0.19 11.15 5.56
N MET A 24 0.44 10.50 4.57
CA MET A 24 1.80 10.84 4.11
C MET A 24 1.89 12.27 3.59
N ALA A 25 0.95 12.67 2.73
CA ALA A 25 0.93 14.03 2.17
C ALA A 25 0.77 15.11 3.25
N LEU A 26 -0.08 14.87 4.25
CA LEU A 26 -0.27 15.80 5.37
C LEU A 26 0.98 15.88 6.25
N LYS A 27 1.63 14.74 6.54
CA LYS A 27 2.90 14.70 7.27
C LYS A 27 4.03 15.43 6.54
N ILE A 28 4.17 15.23 5.23
CA ILE A 28 5.17 15.93 4.41
C ILE A 28 4.96 17.44 4.45
N LYS A 29 3.71 17.91 4.49
CA LYS A 29 3.35 19.32 4.62
C LYS A 29 3.49 19.89 6.04
N GLY A 30 3.89 19.08 7.02
CA GLY A 30 3.98 19.48 8.43
C GLY A 30 2.62 19.76 9.07
N MET A 31 1.52 19.27 8.49
CA MET A 31 0.16 19.53 8.98
C MET A 31 -0.23 18.52 10.06
N PRO A 32 -0.52 18.97 11.29
CA PRO A 32 -0.98 18.09 12.36
C PRO A 32 -2.37 17.51 12.03
N THR A 33 -2.50 16.19 12.12
CA THR A 33 -3.77 15.49 11.88
C THR A 33 -4.40 14.99 13.17
N ARG A 34 -5.73 15.04 13.25
CA ARG A 34 -6.49 14.33 14.29
C ARG A 34 -7.01 13.01 13.69
N PRO A 35 -6.86 11.87 14.37
CA PRO A 35 -7.50 10.64 13.92
C PRO A 35 -9.02 10.81 14.01
N GLY A 36 -9.70 10.65 12.87
CA GLY A 36 -11.16 10.64 12.80
C GLY A 36 -11.73 9.30 13.30
N LYS A 37 -13.03 9.27 13.60
CA LYS A 37 -13.73 8.02 13.91
C LYS A 37 -13.76 7.11 12.68
N ILE A 38 -13.42 5.83 12.88
CA ILE A 38 -13.44 4.78 11.86
C ILE A 38 -14.41 3.70 12.35
N HIS A 39 -15.35 3.28 11.50
CA HIS A 39 -16.11 2.06 11.76
C HIS A 39 -15.22 0.86 11.40
N GLN A 40 -14.73 0.14 12.41
CA GLN A 40 -13.83 -1.01 12.26
C GLN A 40 -14.37 -2.05 11.25
N GLY A 41 -15.68 -2.28 11.24
CA GLY A 41 -16.33 -3.22 10.30
C GLY A 41 -16.34 -2.75 8.84
N PHE A 42 -16.56 -1.46 8.58
CA PHE A 42 -16.60 -0.93 7.20
C PHE A 42 -15.21 -0.78 6.61
N GLY A 43 -14.21 -0.45 7.43
CA GLY A 43 -12.82 -0.41 7.02
C GLY A 43 -12.28 -1.78 6.60
N LEU A 44 -12.59 -2.82 7.37
CA LEU A 44 -12.17 -4.19 7.04
C LEU A 44 -12.74 -4.62 5.68
N LEU A 45 -13.99 -4.28 5.37
CA LEU A 45 -14.59 -4.54 4.06
C LEU A 45 -13.84 -3.83 2.92
N ILE A 46 -13.36 -2.60 3.14
CA ILE A 46 -12.54 -1.89 2.15
C ILE A 46 -11.20 -2.62 1.94
N LEU A 47 -10.54 -3.08 3.01
CA LEU A 47 -9.32 -3.90 2.89
C LEU A 47 -9.55 -5.23 2.18
N ILE A 48 -10.66 -5.91 2.47
CA ILE A 48 -11.08 -7.14 1.78
C ILE A 48 -11.27 -6.86 0.28
N LYS A 49 -11.75 -5.67 -0.07
CA LYS A 49 -11.87 -5.19 -1.45
C LYS A 49 -10.62 -4.47 -1.99
N GLU A 50 -9.52 -4.40 -1.24
CA GLU A 50 -8.25 -3.82 -1.71
C GLU A 50 -7.36 -4.78 -2.53
N PRO A 51 -7.90 -5.70 -3.34
CA PRO A 51 -7.25 -6.06 -4.59
C PRO A 51 -7.71 -5.09 -5.69
N LYS A 52 -6.83 -4.17 -6.07
CA LYS A 52 -7.09 -3.07 -7.03
C LYS A 52 -7.41 -3.55 -8.46
N SER A 53 -7.43 -4.86 -8.70
CA SER A 53 -7.79 -5.47 -9.98
C SER A 53 -8.40 -6.85 -9.78
N ALA A 54 -9.19 -7.31 -10.77
CA ALA A 54 -9.80 -8.64 -10.75
C ALA A 54 -8.76 -9.75 -10.52
N SER A 55 -7.59 -9.66 -11.16
CA SER A 55 -6.46 -10.56 -10.96
C SER A 55 -5.96 -10.57 -9.51
N GLY A 56 -5.84 -9.39 -8.89
CA GLY A 56 -5.49 -9.31 -7.47
C GLY A 56 -6.52 -10.00 -6.56
N LEU A 57 -7.80 -9.91 -6.92
CA LEU A 57 -8.88 -10.53 -6.16
C LEU A 57 -8.83 -12.06 -6.32
N VAL A 58 -8.55 -12.55 -7.52
CA VAL A 58 -8.36 -13.98 -7.80
C VAL A 58 -7.17 -14.53 -7.01
N LEU A 59 -6.02 -13.84 -7.02
CA LEU A 59 -4.85 -14.25 -6.22
C LEU A 59 -5.18 -14.40 -4.74
N PHE A 60 -5.98 -13.48 -4.21
CA PHE A 60 -6.24 -13.42 -2.78
C PHE A 60 -7.33 -14.40 -2.33
N ASN A 61 -8.36 -14.62 -3.15
CA ASN A 61 -9.58 -15.31 -2.73
C ASN A 61 -9.75 -16.71 -3.34
N ASN A 62 -8.96 -17.08 -4.35
CA ASN A 62 -9.09 -18.38 -5.02
C ASN A 62 -7.91 -19.29 -4.66
N SER A 63 -8.14 -20.58 -4.45
CA SER A 63 -7.11 -21.61 -4.26
C SER A 63 -6.83 -22.45 -5.51
N ASP A 64 -7.58 -22.26 -6.59
CA ASP A 64 -7.36 -22.91 -7.88
C ASP A 64 -6.00 -22.48 -8.44
N GLU A 65 -5.15 -23.47 -8.72
CA GLU A 65 -3.75 -23.26 -9.08
C GLU A 65 -3.62 -22.60 -10.46
N GLU A 66 -4.43 -23.00 -11.44
CA GLU A 66 -4.46 -22.42 -12.78
C GLU A 66 -4.94 -20.96 -12.74
N ALA A 67 -6.00 -20.67 -11.99
CA ALA A 67 -6.49 -19.31 -11.81
C ALA A 67 -5.48 -18.43 -11.05
N GLN A 68 -4.78 -18.97 -10.06
CA GLN A 68 -3.72 -18.25 -9.36
C GLN A 68 -2.54 -17.97 -10.28
N GLU A 69 -2.05 -18.94 -11.06
CA GLU A 69 -0.94 -18.76 -12.00
C GLU A 69 -1.25 -17.65 -13.00
N LYS A 70 -2.42 -17.73 -13.65
CA LYS A 70 -2.89 -16.68 -14.57
C LYS A 70 -2.99 -15.32 -13.89
N ALA A 71 -3.48 -15.28 -12.66
CA ALA A 71 -3.61 -14.03 -11.93
C ALA A 71 -2.25 -13.45 -11.51
N VAL A 72 -1.24 -14.29 -11.25
CA VAL A 72 0.15 -13.84 -11.01
C VAL A 72 0.67 -13.21 -12.29
N GLU A 73 0.51 -13.86 -13.44
CA GLU A 73 0.95 -13.34 -14.74
C GLU A 73 0.32 -11.97 -15.04
N GLU A 74 -0.99 -11.84 -14.87
CA GLU A 74 -1.70 -10.56 -15.10
C GLU A 74 -1.24 -9.45 -14.13
N VAL A 75 -0.91 -9.78 -12.88
CA VAL A 75 -0.33 -8.81 -11.92
C VAL A 75 1.09 -8.43 -12.33
N GLN A 76 1.89 -9.40 -12.78
CA GLN A 76 3.26 -9.17 -13.25
C GLN A 76 3.29 -8.32 -14.53
N GLU A 77 2.35 -8.51 -15.46
CA GLU A 77 2.20 -7.67 -16.65
C GLU A 77 1.88 -6.22 -16.28
N LYS A 78 0.92 -6.01 -15.37
CA LYS A 78 0.61 -4.66 -14.83
C LYS A 78 1.80 -4.05 -14.11
N MET A 79 2.60 -4.86 -13.42
CA MET A 79 3.81 -4.38 -12.75
C MET A 79 4.85 -3.92 -13.76
N LYS A 80 5.01 -4.60 -14.90
CA LYS A 80 5.90 -4.15 -16.00
C LYS A 80 5.47 -2.79 -16.55
N VAL A 81 4.17 -2.60 -16.80
CA VAL A 81 3.64 -1.31 -17.26
C VAL A 81 3.93 -0.20 -16.24
N LEU A 82 3.75 -0.47 -14.95
CA LEU A 82 4.06 0.49 -13.89
C LEU A 82 5.56 0.80 -13.80
N GLU A 83 6.41 -0.22 -13.91
CA GLU A 83 7.87 -0.12 -13.89
C GLU A 83 8.38 0.74 -15.05
N GLU A 84 7.80 0.59 -16.24
CA GLU A 84 8.08 1.43 -17.40
C GLU A 84 7.59 2.86 -17.21
N GLY A 85 6.33 3.05 -16.77
CA GLY A 85 5.76 4.37 -16.55
C GLY A 85 6.52 5.19 -15.51
N ILE A 86 7.03 4.56 -14.45
CA ILE A 86 7.83 5.21 -13.39
C ILE A 86 9.12 5.87 -13.92
N LYS A 87 9.65 5.44 -15.07
CA LYS A 87 10.81 6.08 -15.71
C LYS A 87 10.49 7.50 -16.18
N GLU A 88 9.27 7.72 -16.64
CA GLU A 88 8.83 8.99 -17.22
C GLU A 88 8.44 10.01 -16.14
N PHE A 89 8.01 9.51 -14.97
CA PHE A 89 7.70 10.36 -13.82
C PHE A 89 8.96 10.68 -13.02
N SER A 90 9.54 11.84 -13.31
CA SER A 90 10.55 12.47 -12.46
C SER A 90 9.95 12.90 -11.12
N ALA A 91 10.79 13.03 -10.08
CA ALA A 91 10.34 13.60 -8.82
C ALA A 91 9.91 15.06 -9.05
N GLU A 92 8.62 15.35 -8.90
CA GLU A 92 8.13 16.73 -8.78
C GLU A 92 8.62 17.36 -7.46
N ASP A 93 8.60 18.69 -7.38
CA ASP A 93 9.17 19.54 -6.31
C ASP A 93 8.39 19.52 -4.98
N ILE A 94 7.96 18.34 -4.52
CA ILE A 94 7.49 18.18 -3.15
C ILE A 94 8.71 17.91 -2.27
N ARG A 95 9.04 18.88 -1.40
CA ARG A 95 10.10 18.75 -0.41
C ARG A 95 9.50 18.36 0.93
N THR A 96 10.06 17.33 1.54
CA THR A 96 9.90 17.03 2.96
C THR A 96 10.49 18.14 3.82
N SER A 97 10.10 18.21 5.09
CA SER A 97 10.61 19.18 6.05
C SER A 97 12.13 19.08 6.28
N ASP A 98 12.75 17.92 6.02
CA ASP A 98 14.21 17.69 6.03
C ASP A 98 14.88 17.95 4.67
N GLY A 99 14.17 18.52 3.70
CA GLY A 99 14.70 18.93 2.40
C GLY A 99 14.85 17.80 1.37
N LYS A 100 14.47 16.55 1.70
CA LYS A 100 14.43 15.45 0.73
C LYS A 100 13.29 15.66 -0.26
N LYS A 101 13.58 15.48 -1.54
CA LYS A 101 12.59 15.56 -2.62
C LYS A 101 11.83 14.23 -2.69
N LEU A 102 10.53 14.25 -2.40
CA LEU A 102 9.62 13.11 -2.54
C LEU A 102 8.52 13.46 -3.52
N GLY A 103 8.54 12.89 -4.72
CA GLY A 103 7.50 13.16 -5.73
C GLY A 103 6.17 12.49 -5.41
N PHE A 104 5.13 12.86 -6.16
CA PHE A 104 3.83 12.18 -6.14
C PHE A 104 3.95 10.66 -6.33
N MET A 105 4.80 10.24 -7.28
CA MET A 105 5.04 8.82 -7.52
C MET A 105 5.70 8.11 -6.34
N ASP A 106 6.54 8.80 -5.57
CA ASP A 106 7.17 8.19 -4.39
C ASP A 106 6.12 7.94 -3.29
N VAL A 107 5.16 8.85 -3.12
CA VAL A 107 4.00 8.63 -2.23
C VAL A 107 3.16 7.43 -2.70
N LEU A 108 2.87 7.35 -4.01
CA LEU A 108 2.08 6.24 -4.56
C LEU A 108 2.79 4.89 -4.41
N VAL A 109 4.06 4.82 -4.79
CA VAL A 109 4.87 3.60 -4.74
C VAL A 109 5.05 3.16 -3.28
N SER A 110 5.41 4.09 -2.39
CA SER A 110 5.57 3.80 -0.97
C SER A 110 4.28 3.24 -0.39
N THR A 111 3.16 3.97 -0.48
CA THR A 111 1.90 3.55 0.18
C THR A 111 1.27 2.30 -0.43
N THR A 112 1.59 1.98 -1.68
CA THR A 112 1.05 0.79 -2.37
C THR A 112 1.89 -0.45 -2.10
N PHE A 113 3.22 -0.32 -2.10
CA PHE A 113 4.11 -1.46 -2.08
C PHE A 113 4.89 -1.64 -0.80
N SER A 114 4.94 -0.68 0.12
CA SER A 114 5.75 -0.85 1.35
C SER A 114 5.29 -1.97 2.28
N THR A 115 4.08 -2.51 2.08
CA THR A 115 3.55 -3.70 2.77
C THR A 115 3.63 -4.99 1.95
N TYR A 116 4.29 -4.98 0.78
CA TYR A 116 4.32 -6.11 -0.15
C TYR A 116 4.77 -7.43 0.50
N LYS A 117 5.75 -7.38 1.40
CA LYS A 117 6.24 -8.56 2.12
C LYS A 117 5.16 -9.29 2.91
N ALA A 118 4.17 -8.56 3.46
CA ALA A 118 3.06 -9.18 4.18
C ALA A 118 2.16 -9.96 3.21
N TYR A 119 1.90 -9.41 2.02
CA TYR A 119 1.16 -10.11 0.97
C TYR A 119 1.93 -11.33 0.45
N GLU A 120 3.24 -11.20 0.19
CA GLU A 120 4.06 -12.34 -0.24
C GLU A 120 4.05 -13.48 0.79
N GLY A 121 4.15 -13.15 2.09
CA GLY A 121 4.10 -14.14 3.17
C GLY A 121 2.74 -14.85 3.31
N VAL A 122 1.64 -14.17 2.97
CA VAL A 122 0.28 -14.75 3.04
C VAL A 122 -0.09 -15.52 1.78
N LEU A 123 0.33 -15.04 0.62
CA LEU A 123 -0.03 -15.61 -0.67
C LEU A 123 0.95 -16.69 -1.13
N GLY A 124 2.18 -16.70 -0.62
CA GLY A 124 3.23 -17.60 -1.10
C GLY A 124 3.78 -17.23 -2.48
N VAL A 125 3.42 -16.06 -3.02
CA VAL A 125 3.87 -15.57 -4.33
C VAL A 125 4.87 -14.42 -4.18
N LYS A 126 5.69 -14.21 -5.21
CA LYS A 126 6.55 -13.02 -5.31
C LYS A 126 5.79 -11.90 -6.03
N VAL A 127 5.58 -10.80 -5.32
CA VAL A 127 4.86 -9.62 -5.83
C VAL A 127 5.86 -8.57 -6.35
N LEU A 128 7.00 -8.40 -5.67
CA LEU A 128 8.07 -7.52 -6.13
C LEU A 128 9.38 -8.28 -6.21
N GLU A 129 9.91 -8.38 -7.42
CA GLU A 129 11.17 -9.05 -7.71
C GLU A 129 12.18 -8.03 -8.24
N PRO A 130 13.34 -7.85 -7.59
CA PRO A 130 14.32 -6.82 -8.01
C PRO A 130 14.83 -7.02 -9.43
N GLU A 131 14.82 -8.26 -9.94
CA GLU A 131 15.20 -8.58 -11.32
C GLU A 131 14.14 -8.16 -12.36
N LYS A 132 12.85 -8.19 -11.98
CA LYS A 132 11.73 -7.85 -12.88
C LYS A 132 11.27 -6.41 -12.71
N ASN A 133 11.43 -5.84 -11.51
CA ASN A 133 10.91 -4.54 -11.10
C ASN A 133 11.99 -3.68 -10.41
N PRO A 134 13.18 -3.50 -11.03
CA PRO A 134 14.34 -2.90 -10.36
C PRO A 134 14.09 -1.47 -9.86
N LEU A 135 13.36 -0.63 -10.59
CA LEU A 135 13.07 0.76 -10.22
C LEU A 135 12.05 0.84 -9.11
N ILE A 136 10.93 0.10 -9.21
CA ILE A 136 9.94 0.04 -8.14
C ILE A 136 10.59 -0.50 -6.87
N TYR A 137 11.33 -1.61 -6.96
CA TYR A 137 12.03 -2.21 -5.82
C TYR A 137 13.00 -1.21 -5.17
N THR A 138 13.83 -0.54 -5.97
CA THR A 138 14.78 0.47 -5.48
C THR A 138 14.07 1.65 -4.83
N ARG A 139 12.99 2.15 -5.42
CA ARG A 139 12.20 3.25 -4.82
C ARG A 139 11.57 2.80 -3.50
N VAL A 140 10.91 1.65 -3.45
CA VAL A 140 10.30 1.13 -2.21
C VAL A 140 11.34 0.98 -1.11
N THR A 141 12.48 0.39 -1.39
CA THR A 141 13.55 0.18 -0.39
C THR A 141 14.17 1.49 0.10
N ASN A 142 14.44 2.44 -0.80
CA ASN A 142 14.94 3.77 -0.45
C ASN A 142 13.92 4.61 0.33
N LEU A 143 12.63 4.45 0.05
CA LEU A 143 11.58 5.16 0.76
C LEU A 143 11.31 4.54 2.14
N HIS A 144 11.46 3.22 2.27
CA HIS A 144 11.20 2.50 3.52
C HIS A 144 12.14 2.89 4.67
N VAL A 145 13.32 3.43 4.37
CA VAL A 145 14.25 3.95 5.40
C VAL A 145 13.89 5.35 5.90
N LEU A 146 12.92 6.02 5.26
CA LEU A 146 12.51 7.36 5.67
C LEU A 146 11.59 7.29 6.90
N PRO A 147 11.83 8.11 7.94
CA PRO A 147 11.00 8.11 9.15
C PRO A 147 9.51 8.32 8.85
N VAL A 148 9.19 9.26 7.95
CA VAL A 148 7.80 9.52 7.54
C VAL A 148 7.11 8.29 6.96
N VAL A 149 7.84 7.40 6.29
CA VAL A 149 7.28 6.14 5.76
C VAL A 149 7.15 5.13 6.89
N GLN A 150 8.18 4.94 7.72
CA GLN A 150 8.16 3.97 8.83
C GLN A 150 7.01 4.22 9.81
N GLU A 151 6.74 5.48 10.14
CA GLU A 151 5.62 5.86 11.01
C GLU A 151 4.24 5.58 10.41
N LEU A 152 4.15 5.45 9.08
CA LEU A 152 2.90 5.16 8.38
C LEU A 152 2.63 3.66 8.26
N LEU A 153 3.67 2.83 8.35
CA LEU A 153 3.54 1.42 8.08
C LEU A 153 2.63 0.74 9.11
N PRO A 154 1.67 -0.07 8.66
CA PRO A 154 0.98 -0.98 9.56
C PRO A 154 2.01 -1.94 10.21
N PRO A 155 1.87 -2.28 11.51
CA PRO A 155 2.68 -3.33 12.11
C PRO A 155 2.57 -4.62 11.30
N HIS A 156 3.72 -5.16 10.87
CA HIS A 156 3.78 -6.25 9.90
C HIS A 156 2.95 -7.46 10.33
N ASP A 157 3.19 -7.98 11.53
CA ASP A 157 2.51 -9.18 12.05
C ASP A 157 1.00 -8.98 12.17
N LYS A 158 0.58 -7.76 12.53
CA LYS A 158 -0.84 -7.41 12.63
C LYS A 158 -1.49 -7.40 11.26
N LEU A 159 -0.80 -6.89 10.24
CA LEU A 159 -1.28 -6.92 8.86
C LEU A 159 -1.34 -8.36 8.34
N VAL A 160 -0.30 -9.17 8.59
CA VAL A 160 -0.27 -10.59 8.20
C VAL A 160 -1.45 -11.35 8.82
N ALA A 161 -1.70 -11.20 10.12
CA ALA A 161 -2.82 -11.86 10.80
C ALA A 161 -4.18 -11.48 10.20
N ILE A 162 -4.39 -10.21 9.85
CA ILE A 162 -5.62 -9.74 9.19
C ILE A 162 -5.74 -10.36 7.80
N LEU A 163 -4.68 -10.31 6.99
CA LEU A 163 -4.67 -10.86 5.64
C LEU A 163 -4.90 -12.39 5.65
N GLN A 164 -4.30 -13.12 6.60
CA GLN A 164 -4.54 -14.55 6.79
C GLN A 164 -6.01 -14.84 7.12
N GLY A 165 -6.60 -14.09 8.05
CA GLY A 165 -8.02 -14.23 8.39
C GLY A 165 -8.92 -13.99 7.19
N ILE A 166 -8.69 -12.91 6.43
CA ILE A 166 -9.45 -12.62 5.21
C ILE A 166 -9.31 -13.73 4.18
N ARG A 167 -8.09 -14.23 3.94
CA ARG A 167 -7.84 -15.29 2.96
C ARG A 167 -8.55 -16.58 3.37
N GLN A 168 -8.48 -16.96 4.65
CA GLN A 168 -9.18 -18.13 5.17
C GLN A 168 -10.70 -18.02 5.01
N ASP A 169 -11.28 -16.86 5.29
CA ASP A 169 -12.73 -16.65 5.16
C ASP A 169 -13.17 -16.64 3.69
N ALA A 170 -12.36 -16.06 2.80
CA ALA A 170 -12.61 -16.08 1.35
C ALA A 170 -12.61 -17.50 0.79
N LEU A 171 -11.60 -18.30 1.16
CA LEU A 171 -11.48 -19.70 0.70
C LEU A 171 -12.63 -20.59 1.21
N LYS A 172 -13.15 -20.35 2.41
CA LYS A 172 -14.34 -21.07 2.91
C LYS A 172 -15.63 -20.70 2.18
N SER A 173 -15.67 -19.54 1.53
CA SER A 173 -16.86 -19.04 0.80
C SER A 173 -16.91 -19.48 -0.67
N SER A 174 -15.83 -20.10 -1.17
CA SER A 174 -15.72 -20.66 -2.51
C SER A 174 -16.02 -22.17 -2.59
N ASP A 175 -16.17 -22.83 -1.45
CA ASP A 175 -16.67 -24.21 -1.30
C ASP A 175 -18.21 -24.26 -1.21
#